data_AF-A0A2I0PDJ4-F1
#
_entry.id   AF-A0A2I0PDJ4-F1
#
_cell.length_a   1.000
_cell.length_b   1.000
_cell.length_c   1.000
_cell.angle_alpha   90.00
_cell.angle_beta   90.00
_cell.angle_gamma   90.00
#
_symmetry.space_group_name_H-M   'P 1'
#
loop_
_entity.id
_entity.type
_entity.pdbx_description
1 polymer ?
#
loop_
_entity_poly.entity_id
_entity_poly.type
_entity_poly.pdbx_seq_one_letter_code
_entity_poly.pdbx_strand_id
1 'polypeptide(L)' 'MEAKTLNEIRIKGFQVLVKNLGPSDAIRFIQSYTHGSGDYTKERKQWLTQDFDTIMAGIKERRQKKSEK' A
#
# COMPACT_ATOMS: atom_id res chain seq x y z
N MET A 1 -25.28 18.11 -20.86
CA MET A 1 -24.13 17.98 -19.94
C MET A 1 -23.43 16.68 -20.27
N GLU A 2 -22.12 16.72 -20.50
CA GLU A 2 -21.30 15.52 -20.69
C GLU A 2 -21.46 14.59 -19.47
N ALA A 3 -21.83 13.33 -19.71
CA ALA A 3 -21.96 12.35 -18.65
C ALA A 3 -20.56 11.90 -18.20
N LYS A 4 -20.32 11.87 -16.88
CA LYS A 4 -19.05 11.38 -16.35
C LYS A 4 -18.89 9.90 -16.63
N THR A 5 -17.68 9.51 -17.01
CA THR A 5 -17.28 8.12 -17.11
C THR A 5 -17.29 7.45 -15.73
N LEU A 6 -17.42 6.13 -15.71
CA LEU A 6 -17.34 5.35 -14.47
C LEU A 6 -16.01 5.56 -13.73
N ASN A 7 -14.92 5.77 -14.47
CA ASN A 7 -13.60 6.02 -13.88
C ASN A 7 -13.56 7.36 -13.13
N GLU A 8 -14.11 8.42 -13.73
CA GLU A 8 -14.19 9.74 -13.09
C GLU A 8 -15.06 9.70 -11.83
N ILE A 9 -16.15 8.94 -11.86
CA ILE A 9 -17.01 8.72 -10.69
C ILE A 9 -16.23 7.99 -9.59
N ARG A 10 -15.48 6.94 -9.93
CA ARG A 10 -14.65 6.18 -8.97
C ARG A 10 -13.58 7.05 -8.33
N ILE A 11 -12.83 7.81 -9.13
CA ILE A 11 -11.78 8.72 -8.62
C ILE A 11 -12.38 9.74 -7.66
N LYS A 12 -13.49 10.38 -8.05
CA LYS A 12 -14.15 11.37 -7.21
C LYS A 12 -14.70 10.74 -5.92
N GLY A 13 -15.29 9.56 -6.00
CA GLY A 13 -15.78 8.81 -4.85
C GLY A 13 -14.67 8.49 -3.86
N PHE A 14 -13.53 7.98 -4.34
CA PHE A 14 -12.38 7.68 -3.50
C PHE A 14 -11.82 8.94 -2.81
N GLN A 15 -11.70 10.05 -3.53
CA GLN A 15 -11.26 11.33 -2.96
C GLN A 15 -12.18 11.81 -1.82
N VAL A 16 -13.50 11.68 -1.98
CA VAL A 16 -14.47 12.04 -0.94
C VAL A 16 -14.31 11.14 0.29
N LEU A 17 -14.12 9.83 0.09
CA LEU A 17 -13.91 8.89 1.20
C LEU A 17 -12.62 9.23 1.96
N VAL A 18 -11.50 9.42 1.26
CA VAL A 18 -10.21 9.78 1.88
C VAL A 18 -10.31 11.10 2.64
N LYS A 19 -11.01 12.10 2.08
CA LYS A 19 -11.18 13.41 2.74
C LYS A 19 -11.94 13.31 4.07
N ASN A 20 -12.92 12.43 4.18
CA ASN A 20 -13.79 12.36 5.36
C ASN A 20 -13.37 11.28 6.37
N LEU A 21 -12.78 10.18 5.91
CA LEU A 21 -12.42 9.03 6.74
C LEU A 21 -10.91 8.92 6.98
N GLY A 22 -10.10 9.59 6.17
CA GLY A 22 -8.67 9.30 6.07
C GLY A 22 -8.41 8.06 5.20
N PRO A 23 -7.15 7.87 4.76
CA PRO A 23 -6.79 6.85 3.78
C PRO A 23 -7.00 5.42 4.29
N SER A 24 -6.67 5.15 5.56
CA SER A 24 -6.78 3.80 6.14
C SER A 24 -8.23 3.33 6.23
N ASP A 25 -9.13 4.17 6.75
CA ASP A 25 -10.53 3.79 6.92
C ASP A 25 -11.30 3.85 5.59
N ALA A 26 -10.91 4.71 4.65
CA ALA A 26 -11.45 4.68 3.28
C ALA A 26 -11.16 3.34 2.57
N ILE A 27 -9.95 2.79 2.73
CA ILE A 27 -9.59 1.48 2.16
C ILE A 27 -10.41 0.37 2.82
N ARG A 28 -10.51 0.36 4.15
CA ARG A 28 -11.34 -0.62 4.89
C ARG A 28 -12.81 -0.56 4.48
N PHE A 29 -13.36 0.64 4.30
CA PHE A 29 -14.72 0.85 3.83
C PHE A 29 -14.93 0.18 2.47
N ILE A 30 -14.04 0.40 1.50
CA ILE A 30 -14.12 -0.23 0.18
C ILE A 30 -14.02 -1.76 0.30
N GLN A 31 -13.07 -2.25 1.09
CA GLN A 31 -12.87 -3.68 1.36
C GLN A 31 -14.05 -4.33 2.09
N SER A 32 -14.92 -3.56 2.77
CA SER A 32 -16.11 -4.11 3.42
C SER A 32 -17.19 -4.56 2.41
N TYR A 33 -17.26 -3.91 1.25
CA TYR A 33 -18.23 -4.26 0.18
C TYR A 33 -17.72 -5.34 -0.76
N THR A 34 -16.40 -5.54 -0.80
CA THR A 34 -15.77 -6.50 -1.69
C THR A 34 -14.92 -7.44 -0.87
N HIS A 35 -15.24 -8.74 -0.87
CA HIS A 35 -14.22 -9.73 -0.55
C HIS A 35 -13.13 -9.58 -1.61
N GLY A 36 -12.03 -8.92 -1.25
CA GLY A 36 -10.85 -8.88 -2.11
C GLY A 36 -10.49 -10.31 -2.50
N SER A 37 -10.19 -10.53 -3.77
CA SER A 37 -9.69 -11.83 -4.24
C SER A 37 -8.18 -11.86 -4.15
N GLY A 38 -7.62 -13.04 -3.90
CA GLY A 38 -6.18 -13.25 -3.83
C GLY A 38 -5.67 -13.37 -2.39
N ASP A 39 -4.47 -13.91 -2.26
CA ASP A 39 -3.79 -14.07 -0.97
C ASP A 39 -2.49 -13.29 -1.07
N TYR A 40 -2.57 -11.98 -0.82
CA TYR A 40 -1.41 -11.09 -0.92
C TYR A 40 -0.24 -11.60 -0.08
N THR A 41 -0.50 -12.28 1.04
CA THR A 41 0.57 -12.86 1.87
C THR A 41 1.30 -13.99 1.14
N LYS A 42 0.56 -14.89 0.46
CA LYS A 42 1.16 -15.95 -0.38
C LYS A 42 1.82 -15.37 -1.63
N GLU A 43 1.13 -14.47 -2.33
CA GLU A 43 1.65 -13.83 -3.54
C GLU A 43 2.92 -13.06 -3.24
N ARG A 44 2.96 -12.25 -2.18
CA ARG A 44 4.16 -11.51 -1.74
C ARG A 44 5.37 -12.42 -1.53
N LYS A 45 5.19 -13.64 -1.02
CA LYS A 45 6.29 -14.59 -0.83
C LYS A 45 6.93 -15.06 -2.14
N GLN A 46 6.20 -15.02 -3.26
CA GLN A 46 6.72 -15.51 -4.55
C GLN A 46 7.75 -14.57 -5.20
N TRP A 47 7.65 -13.26 -4.97
CA TRP A 47 8.49 -12.25 -5.63
C TRP A 47 9.27 -11.36 -4.66
N LEU A 48 9.02 -11.45 -3.35
CA LEU A 48 9.88 -10.83 -2.35
C LEU A 48 11.20 -11.61 -2.27
N THR A 49 12.19 -11.13 -2.99
CA THR A 49 13.53 -11.72 -3.05
C THR A 49 14.41 -11.39 -1.85
N GLN A 50 14.09 -10.33 -1.11
CA GLN A 50 14.90 -9.84 0.00
C GLN A 50 14.18 -10.06 1.32
N ASP A 51 14.85 -10.77 2.21
CA ASP A 51 14.40 -10.94 3.58
C ASP A 51 14.66 -9.68 4.42
N PHE A 52 13.78 -9.43 5.39
CA PHE A 52 13.82 -8.26 6.25
C PHE A 52 15.14 -8.17 7.03
N ASP A 53 15.63 -9.29 7.55
CA ASP A 53 16.85 -9.31 8.36
C ASP A 53 18.07 -8.96 7.51
N THR A 54 18.08 -9.38 6.25
CA THR A 54 19.13 -9.05 5.28
C THR A 54 19.17 -7.53 5.01
N ILE A 55 18.00 -6.93 4.79
CA ILE A 55 17.89 -5.47 4.58
C ILE A 55 18.35 -4.72 5.84
N MET A 56 17.90 -5.16 7.01
CA MET A 56 18.23 -4.53 8.29
C MET A 56 19.73 -4.63 8.62
N ALA A 57 20.36 -5.78 8.35
CA ALA A 57 21.80 -5.96 8.50
C ALA A 57 22.59 -4.97 7.63
N GLY A 58 22.21 -4.83 6.35
CA GLY A 58 22.85 -3.88 5.44
C GLY A 58 22.64 -2.41 5.84
N ILE A 59 21.55 -2.07 6.52
CA ILE A 59 21.34 -0.73 7.10
C ILE A 59 22.27 -0.52 8.30
N LYS A 60 22.41 -1.50 9.19
CA LYS A 60 23.27 -1.42 10.38
C LYS A 60 24.75 -1.28 9.99
N GLU A 61 25.24 -2.09 9.06
CA GLU A 61 26.63 -2.02 8.58
C GLU A 61 26.96 -0.65 7.97
N ARG A 62 26.05 -0.09 7.17
CA ARG A 62 26.22 1.25 6.59
C ARG A 62 26.29 2.34 7.65
N ARG A 63 25.60 2.18 8.78
CA ARG A 63 25.65 3.13 9.90
C ARG A 63 26.97 3.03 10.66
N GLN A 64 27.47 1.82 10.90
CA GLN A 64 28.76 1.59 11.59
C GLN A 64 29.96 2.13 10.79
N LYS A 65 30.02 1.85 9.48
CA LYS A 65 31.06 2.41 8.60
C LYS A 65 31.07 3.94 8.51
N LYS A 66 29.94 4.59 8.84
CA LYS A 66 29.80 6.04 8.86
C LYS A 66 30.17 6.66 10.21
N SER A 67 30.21 5.87 11.28
CA SER A 67 30.66 6.31 12.61
C SER A 67 32.15 6.06 12.86
N GLU A 68 32.76 5.13 12.12
CA GLU A 68 34.20 4.83 12.18
C GLU A 68 35.06 5.76 11.30
N LYS A 69 34.42 6.69 10.57
CA LYS A 69 35.04 7.64 9.65
C LYS A 69 34.79 9.06 10.13
#